data_AF-A0A0K8UUF1-F1
#
_entry.id   AF-A0A0K8UUF1-F1
#
_cell.length_a   1.000
_cell.length_b   1.000
_cell.length_c   1.000
_cell.angle_alpha   90.00
_cell.angle_beta   90.00
_cell.angle_gamma   90.00
#
_symmetry.space_group_name_H-M   'P 1'
#
loop_
_entity.id
_entity.type
_entity.pdbx_description
1 polymer ?
#
loop_
_entity_poly.entity_id
_entity_poly.type
_entity_poly.pdbx_seq_one_letter_code
_entity_poly.pdbx_strand_id
1 'polypeptide(L)'
;MLAVLINRSRHCLKRIDRERKYYEDIMSKINGVLMPGGATYFNQSHGYADAGHHLYDIAIKMNERGIYMPIWGTCLGYELLVYLSANATDLRTDCSSSAQALPLEFEKGYKESRLFAPASDEVVQIFSTYNVTANFHIFCFTKETFADHGLNNSWNVLSVNHDWNGAEFISTVEHVKYPFYGVQFHPEKVLYEFIPNRNITHTSQAVIGSQYFADFFVNEARKNRNNFANRTEEINELIYNYQPEYTGALGSAFVQQYLFEAHISTSTRTTGTASTAGAILTHCLLALITLFILDAWRRV
;
A
#
# COMPACT_ATOMS: atom_id res chain seq x y z
N MET A 1 11.93 -9.56 -4.76
CA MET A 1 11.79 -9.00 -3.40
C MET A 1 11.00 -7.69 -3.47
N LEU A 2 9.89 -7.59 -2.73
CA LEU A 2 8.97 -6.45 -2.72
C LEU A 2 9.36 -5.48 -1.60
N ALA A 3 9.50 -4.18 -1.88
CA ALA A 3 9.64 -3.18 -0.81
C ALA A 3 8.27 -2.73 -0.33
N VAL A 4 8.09 -2.64 0.99
CA VAL A 4 6.87 -2.16 1.62
C VAL A 4 7.21 -0.88 2.38
N LEU A 5 6.53 0.23 2.07
CA LEU A 5 6.66 1.52 2.77
C LEU A 5 5.61 1.65 3.88
N ILE A 6 5.86 1.45 5.17
CA ILE A 6 4.77 1.48 6.18
C ILE A 6 4.68 2.85 6.94
N ASN A 7 3.48 3.17 7.45
CA ASN A 7 2.94 4.44 7.98
C ASN A 7 3.40 4.88 9.42
N ARG A 8 3.03 6.11 9.85
CA ARG A 8 3.57 7.00 10.93
C ARG A 8 4.03 6.43 12.26
N SER A 9 3.56 5.31 12.74
CA SER A 9 4.22 4.69 13.88
C SER A 9 5.33 3.84 13.30
N ARG A 10 6.53 4.39 13.04
CA ARG A 10 7.80 3.64 13.16
C ARG A 10 7.82 2.21 12.58
N HIS A 11 7.20 1.95 11.45
CA HIS A 11 7.07 0.61 10.90
C HIS A 11 7.49 0.73 9.44
N CYS A 12 8.63 0.20 9.00
CA CYS A 12 8.96 0.12 7.58
C CYS A 12 10.12 -0.83 7.29
N LEU A 13 9.96 -1.70 6.29
CA LEU A 13 11.07 -2.49 5.75
C LEU A 13 12.12 -1.60 5.06
N LYS A 14 11.74 -0.39 4.59
CA LYS A 14 12.65 0.64 4.03
C LYS A 14 12.45 2.00 4.70
N ARG A 15 13.50 2.50 5.35
CA ARG A 15 13.40 3.63 6.27
C ARG A 15 12.76 4.86 5.60
N ILE A 16 11.80 5.47 6.30
CA ILE A 16 11.38 6.86 6.05
C ILE A 16 12.51 7.82 6.49
N ASP A 17 12.37 9.10 6.18
CA ASP A 17 13.38 10.13 6.51
C ASP A 17 14.78 9.78 5.98
N ARG A 18 14.85 9.46 4.68
CA ARG A 18 16.12 9.24 3.98
C ARG A 18 16.25 10.19 2.81
N GLU A 19 17.49 10.49 2.44
CA GLU A 19 17.76 11.29 1.24
C GLU A 19 17.37 10.52 -0.03
N ARG A 20 17.05 11.26 -1.11
CA ARG A 20 16.70 10.69 -2.42
C ARG A 20 17.65 9.59 -2.90
N LYS A 21 18.97 9.74 -2.67
CA LYS A 21 19.99 8.76 -3.06
C LYS A 21 19.76 7.38 -2.44
N TYR A 22 19.27 7.32 -1.20
CA TYR A 22 18.91 6.04 -0.57
C TYR A 22 17.77 5.35 -1.33
N TYR A 23 16.74 6.11 -1.71
CA TYR A 23 15.61 5.57 -2.46
C TYR A 23 16.02 5.15 -3.88
N GLU A 24 16.89 5.89 -4.55
CA GLU A 24 17.44 5.51 -5.86
C GLU A 24 18.24 4.21 -5.79
N ASP A 25 19.09 4.09 -4.77
CA ASP A 25 19.89 2.89 -4.52
C ASP A 25 19.00 1.66 -4.28
N ILE A 26 18.04 1.74 -3.36
CA ILE A 26 17.19 0.58 -3.07
C ILE A 26 16.26 0.22 -4.24
N MET A 27 15.70 1.21 -4.94
CA MET A 27 14.82 1.00 -6.10
C MET A 27 15.52 0.26 -7.24
N SER A 28 16.84 0.43 -7.36
CA SER A 28 17.65 -0.31 -8.33
C SER A 28 17.79 -1.81 -8.02
N LYS A 29 17.52 -2.23 -6.77
CA LYS A 29 17.75 -3.59 -6.26
C LYS A 29 16.47 -4.39 -6.06
N ILE A 30 15.36 -3.72 -5.78
CA ILE A 30 14.04 -4.34 -5.54
C ILE A 30 13.22 -4.45 -6.83
N ASN A 31 12.13 -5.22 -6.78
CA ASN A 31 11.32 -5.54 -7.96
C ASN A 31 9.93 -4.88 -7.97
N GLY A 32 9.57 -4.13 -6.95
CA GLY A 32 8.28 -3.46 -6.85
C GLY A 32 8.12 -2.78 -5.50
N VAL A 33 7.18 -1.84 -5.42
CA VAL A 33 6.91 -1.07 -4.21
C VAL A 33 5.44 -1.21 -3.81
N LEU A 34 5.20 -1.57 -2.55
CA LEU A 34 3.88 -1.51 -1.94
C LEU A 34 3.82 -0.27 -1.02
N MET A 35 2.88 0.60 -1.33
CA MET A 35 2.40 1.73 -0.52
C MET A 35 1.13 1.26 0.21
N PRO A 36 1.22 0.93 1.49
CA PRO A 36 0.14 0.40 2.30
C PRO A 36 -0.69 1.50 2.97
N GLY A 37 -1.77 1.10 3.64
CA GLY A 37 -2.76 2.00 4.25
C GLY A 37 -2.34 2.68 5.56
N GLY A 38 -3.31 3.35 6.20
CA GLY A 38 -3.21 3.94 7.54
C GLY A 38 -3.66 5.41 7.56
N ALA A 39 -3.26 6.22 8.56
CA ALA A 39 -3.68 7.63 8.65
C ALA A 39 -2.53 8.64 8.90
N THR A 40 -1.61 8.80 7.95
CA THR A 40 -0.73 10.00 7.93
C THR A 40 -1.29 11.13 7.12
N TYR A 41 -0.83 12.34 7.45
CA TYR A 41 -1.01 13.51 6.60
C TYR A 41 0.06 13.53 5.52
N PHE A 42 -0.32 13.97 4.32
CA PHE A 42 0.59 14.10 3.19
C PHE A 42 1.52 15.31 3.27
N ASN A 43 1.26 16.26 4.16
CA ASN A 43 2.05 17.48 4.35
C ASN A 43 3.18 17.35 5.40
N GLN A 44 3.50 16.12 5.83
CA GLN A 44 4.51 15.90 6.87
C GLN A 44 5.89 15.73 6.26
N SER A 45 6.79 16.66 6.59
CA SER A 45 8.20 16.54 6.23
C SER A 45 8.82 15.29 6.85
N HIS A 46 9.72 14.65 6.10
CA HIS A 46 10.44 13.44 6.49
C HIS A 46 9.54 12.23 6.78
N GLY A 47 8.28 12.29 6.33
CA GLY A 47 7.26 11.29 6.62
C GLY A 47 7.04 10.26 5.50
N TYR A 48 5.91 9.56 5.63
CA TYR A 48 5.43 8.57 4.67
C TYR A 48 5.26 9.16 3.26
N ALA A 49 4.64 10.33 3.15
CA ALA A 49 4.37 10.97 1.86
C ALA A 49 5.66 11.43 1.16
N ASP A 50 6.66 11.94 1.89
CA ASP A 50 7.95 12.32 1.31
C ASP A 50 8.70 11.10 0.75
N ALA A 51 8.74 10.00 1.50
CA ALA A 51 9.32 8.75 1.03
C ALA A 51 8.56 8.22 -0.20
N GLY A 52 7.23 8.28 -0.17
CA GLY A 52 6.39 7.86 -1.29
C GLY A 52 6.56 8.75 -2.52
N HIS A 53 6.74 10.06 -2.36
CA HIS A 53 7.03 10.99 -3.46
C HIS A 53 8.36 10.64 -4.14
N HIS A 54 9.42 10.39 -3.35
CA HIS A 54 10.68 9.91 -3.91
C HIS A 54 10.50 8.61 -4.71
N LEU A 55 9.80 7.63 -4.16
CA LEU A 55 9.62 6.33 -4.80
C LEU A 55 8.75 6.40 -6.05
N TYR A 56 7.68 7.20 -6.03
CA TYR A 56 6.83 7.49 -7.18
C TYR A 56 7.63 8.13 -8.33
N ASP A 57 8.36 9.21 -8.05
CA ASP A 57 9.22 9.89 -9.01
C ASP A 57 10.27 8.95 -9.64
N ILE A 58 10.92 8.14 -8.80
CA ILE A 58 11.96 7.21 -9.23
C ILE A 58 11.34 6.13 -10.12
N ALA A 59 10.19 5.57 -9.72
CA ALA A 59 9.50 4.57 -10.52
C ALA A 59 9.05 5.12 -11.88
N ILE A 60 8.54 6.35 -11.95
CA ILE A 60 8.25 7.01 -13.23
C ILE A 60 9.51 7.06 -14.10
N LYS A 61 10.62 7.59 -13.56
CA LYS A 61 11.89 7.70 -14.30
C LYS A 61 12.44 6.35 -14.75
N MET A 62 12.26 5.31 -13.95
CA MET A 62 12.63 3.94 -14.30
C MET A 62 11.80 3.42 -15.47
N ASN A 63 10.47 3.58 -15.40
CA ASN A 63 9.57 3.14 -16.46
C ASN A 63 9.79 3.93 -17.77
N GLU A 64 10.05 5.25 -17.72
CA GLU A 64 10.42 6.04 -18.92
C GLU A 64 11.72 5.56 -19.57
N ARG A 65 12.63 4.97 -18.79
CA ARG A 65 13.88 4.37 -19.29
C ARG A 65 13.74 2.90 -19.67
N GLY A 66 12.51 2.37 -19.68
CA GLY A 66 12.23 0.98 -20.03
C GLY A 66 12.49 -0.05 -18.92
N ILE A 67 12.71 0.40 -17.67
CA ILE A 67 12.83 -0.49 -16.50
C ILE A 67 11.46 -0.60 -15.84
N TYR A 68 10.82 -1.77 -15.99
CA TYR A 68 9.45 -2.02 -15.49
C TYR A 68 9.40 -2.00 -13.96
N MET A 69 8.93 -0.92 -13.36
CA MET A 69 8.90 -0.78 -11.90
C MET A 69 7.46 -0.59 -11.41
N PRO A 70 6.80 -1.64 -10.88
CA PRO A 70 5.42 -1.56 -10.46
C PRO A 70 5.26 -0.99 -9.05
N ILE A 71 4.18 -0.22 -8.84
CA ILE A 71 3.76 0.28 -7.53
C ILE A 71 2.35 -0.20 -7.22
N TRP A 72 2.12 -0.67 -6.00
CA TRP A 72 0.81 -1.01 -5.47
C TRP A 72 0.43 -0.07 -4.33
N GLY A 73 -0.72 0.58 -4.41
CA GLY A 73 -1.31 1.41 -3.35
C GLY A 73 -2.50 0.73 -2.69
N THR A 74 -2.52 0.63 -1.37
CA THR A 74 -3.67 0.17 -0.58
C THR A 74 -4.14 1.29 0.34
N CYS A 75 -5.43 1.65 0.30
CA CYS A 75 -6.05 2.69 1.12
C CYS A 75 -5.24 4.00 1.06
N LEU A 76 -4.61 4.44 2.16
CA LEU A 76 -3.71 5.60 2.18
C LEU A 76 -2.63 5.59 1.07
N GLY A 77 -2.12 4.42 0.69
CA GLY A 77 -1.15 4.32 -0.40
C GLY A 77 -1.75 4.56 -1.78
N TYR A 78 -3.01 4.15 -2.00
CA TYR A 78 -3.77 4.55 -3.18
C TYR A 78 -4.02 6.06 -3.16
N GLU A 79 -4.43 6.60 -2.01
CA GLU A 79 -4.63 8.03 -1.84
C GLU A 79 -3.37 8.85 -2.12
N LEU A 80 -2.21 8.37 -1.67
CA LEU A 80 -0.93 9.00 -1.96
C LEU A 80 -0.60 8.98 -3.46
N LEU A 81 -0.87 7.88 -4.17
CA LEU A 81 -0.64 7.81 -5.61
C LEU A 81 -1.48 8.84 -6.38
N VAL A 82 -2.76 8.99 -6.01
CA VAL A 82 -3.64 9.99 -6.62
C VAL A 82 -3.16 11.41 -6.27
N TYR A 83 -2.87 11.68 -5.00
CA TYR A 83 -2.32 12.97 -4.54
C TYR A 83 -1.08 13.39 -5.33
N LEU A 84 -0.12 12.47 -5.53
CA LEU A 84 1.11 12.75 -6.28
C LEU A 84 0.82 12.98 -7.77
N SER A 85 -0.10 12.22 -8.37
CA SER A 85 -0.53 12.44 -9.75
C SER A 85 -1.29 13.76 -9.96
N ALA A 86 -1.88 14.30 -8.89
CA ALA A 86 -2.56 15.58 -8.84
C ALA A 86 -1.61 16.74 -8.47
N ASN A 87 -0.30 16.60 -8.74
CA ASN A 87 0.73 17.58 -8.38
C ASN A 87 0.74 17.95 -6.89
N ALA A 88 0.62 16.94 -6.01
CA ALA A 88 0.58 17.12 -4.56
C ALA A 88 -0.60 18.00 -4.09
N THR A 89 -1.75 17.86 -4.76
CA THR A 89 -3.01 18.50 -4.34
C THR A 89 -3.89 17.46 -3.65
N ASP A 90 -4.37 17.76 -2.44
CA ASP A 90 -5.31 16.89 -1.74
C ASP A 90 -6.71 17.07 -2.31
N LEU A 91 -7.17 16.07 -3.05
CA LEU A 91 -8.47 16.04 -3.73
C LEU A 91 -9.45 15.06 -3.07
N ARG A 92 -9.10 14.54 -1.88
CA ARG A 92 -9.97 13.61 -1.18
C ARG A 92 -11.20 14.32 -0.65
N THR A 93 -12.32 13.62 -0.69
CA THR A 93 -13.57 14.04 -0.05
C THR A 93 -13.86 13.16 1.16
N ASP A 94 -14.63 13.68 2.10
CA ASP A 94 -15.11 12.88 3.25
C ASP A 94 -15.91 11.67 2.77
N CYS A 95 -15.74 10.56 3.48
CA CYS A 95 -16.33 9.27 3.16
C CYS A 95 -16.66 8.52 4.46
N SER A 96 -17.73 7.74 4.48
CA SER A 96 -18.14 6.98 5.65
C SER A 96 -18.02 5.47 5.39
N SER A 97 -16.78 4.96 5.27
CA SER A 97 -16.52 3.54 5.02
C SER A 97 -15.52 2.93 6.01
N SER A 98 -15.84 3.05 7.29
CA SER A 98 -15.10 2.42 8.38
C SER A 98 -15.75 1.09 8.76
N ALA A 99 -14.95 0.01 8.73
CA ALA A 99 -15.40 -1.36 9.04
C ALA A 99 -16.59 -1.80 8.16
N GLN A 100 -16.49 -1.58 6.84
CA GLN A 100 -17.53 -1.93 5.87
C GLN A 100 -17.01 -3.03 4.93
N ALA A 101 -17.68 -4.17 4.91
CA ALA A 101 -17.42 -5.23 3.94
C ALA A 101 -18.29 -5.00 2.68
N LEU A 102 -17.67 -4.90 1.50
CA LEU A 102 -18.34 -4.57 0.24
C LEU A 102 -17.98 -5.54 -0.90
N PRO A 103 -18.87 -5.75 -1.88
CA PRO A 103 -18.50 -6.31 -3.17
C PRO A 103 -17.70 -5.27 -3.97
N LEU A 104 -17.35 -5.54 -5.23
CA LEU A 104 -16.88 -4.55 -6.18
C LEU A 104 -17.95 -4.31 -7.25
N GLU A 105 -18.29 -3.05 -7.48
CA GLU A 105 -19.13 -2.65 -8.59
C GLU A 105 -18.20 -2.31 -9.77
N PHE A 106 -17.95 -3.31 -10.63
CA PHE A 106 -17.02 -3.15 -11.74
C PHE A 106 -17.49 -2.12 -12.77
N GLU A 107 -16.56 -1.26 -13.19
CA GLU A 107 -16.79 -0.29 -14.27
C GLU A 107 -16.72 -0.96 -15.65
N LYS A 108 -17.32 -0.30 -16.65
CA LYS A 108 -17.16 -0.75 -18.05
C LYS A 108 -15.68 -0.70 -18.43
N GLY A 109 -15.18 -1.75 -19.07
CA GLY A 109 -13.76 -1.81 -19.48
C GLY A 109 -12.84 -2.53 -18.49
N TYR A 110 -13.34 -2.99 -17.34
CA TYR A 110 -12.49 -3.66 -16.35
C TYR A 110 -11.82 -4.94 -16.90
N LYS A 111 -12.45 -5.64 -17.84
CA LYS A 111 -11.91 -6.88 -18.43
C LYS A 111 -10.73 -6.61 -19.38
N GLU A 112 -10.61 -5.39 -19.87
CA GLU A 112 -9.52 -4.93 -20.73
C GLU A 112 -8.35 -4.35 -19.93
N SER A 113 -8.54 -4.15 -18.62
CA SER A 113 -7.51 -3.64 -17.70
C SER A 113 -6.38 -4.64 -17.50
N ARG A 114 -5.18 -4.17 -17.12
CA ARG A 114 -4.10 -5.08 -16.75
C ARG A 114 -4.44 -5.83 -15.46
N LEU A 115 -5.06 -5.14 -14.50
CA LEU A 115 -5.37 -5.68 -13.19
C LEU A 115 -6.36 -6.84 -13.27
N PHE A 116 -7.49 -6.71 -13.99
CA PHE A 116 -8.56 -7.71 -13.98
C PHE A 116 -8.68 -8.54 -15.26
N ALA A 117 -8.00 -8.21 -16.36
CA ALA A 117 -7.95 -9.12 -17.53
C ALA A 117 -7.49 -10.56 -17.19
N PRO A 118 -6.53 -10.80 -16.29
CA PRO A 118 -6.14 -12.17 -15.92
C PRO A 118 -7.02 -12.79 -14.83
N ALA A 119 -8.06 -12.11 -14.34
CA ALA A 119 -8.97 -12.69 -13.34
C ALA A 119 -9.75 -13.85 -13.95
N SER A 120 -9.90 -14.96 -13.21
CA SER A 120 -10.82 -16.02 -13.60
C SER A 120 -12.27 -15.56 -13.42
N ASP A 121 -13.21 -16.20 -14.13
CA ASP A 121 -14.63 -15.93 -13.96
C ASP A 121 -15.09 -16.14 -12.51
N GLU A 122 -14.48 -17.10 -11.79
CA GLU A 122 -14.71 -17.32 -10.36
C GLU A 122 -14.30 -16.10 -9.52
N VAL A 123 -13.10 -15.56 -9.74
CA VAL A 123 -12.62 -14.38 -9.01
C VAL A 123 -13.51 -13.16 -9.31
N VAL A 124 -13.87 -12.95 -10.57
CA VAL A 124 -14.79 -11.88 -10.97
C VAL A 124 -16.14 -12.04 -10.29
N GLN A 125 -16.72 -13.24 -10.31
CA GLN A 125 -18.00 -13.55 -9.67
C GLN A 125 -17.94 -13.33 -8.15
N ILE A 126 -16.82 -13.69 -7.52
CA ILE A 126 -16.62 -13.49 -6.09
C ILE A 126 -16.73 -12.01 -5.75
N PHE A 127 -15.97 -11.17 -6.46
CA PHE A 127 -15.94 -9.74 -6.22
C PHE A 127 -17.27 -9.07 -6.53
N SER A 128 -17.97 -9.46 -7.61
CA SER A 128 -19.23 -8.81 -8.00
C SER A 128 -20.43 -9.20 -7.12
N THR A 129 -20.30 -10.25 -6.30
CA THR A 129 -21.46 -10.86 -5.62
C THR A 129 -21.37 -10.78 -4.10
N TYR A 130 -20.18 -10.99 -3.53
CA TYR A 130 -20.02 -11.16 -2.10
C TYR A 130 -19.33 -9.95 -1.47
N ASN A 131 -19.69 -9.65 -0.23
CA ASN A 131 -19.06 -8.58 0.55
C ASN A 131 -17.68 -9.02 1.06
N VAL A 132 -16.70 -9.05 0.15
CA VAL A 132 -15.37 -9.63 0.38
C VAL A 132 -14.24 -8.60 0.51
N THR A 133 -14.51 -7.34 0.21
CA THR A 133 -13.50 -6.27 0.31
C THR A 133 -13.65 -5.50 1.62
N ALA A 134 -12.56 -5.38 2.37
CA ALA A 134 -12.58 -4.79 3.70
C ALA A 134 -12.24 -3.29 3.65
N ASN A 135 -13.21 -2.42 3.91
CA ASN A 135 -13.04 -0.97 3.83
C ASN A 135 -12.87 -0.35 5.23
N PHE A 136 -11.81 0.46 5.38
CA PHE A 136 -11.42 1.13 6.61
C PHE A 136 -10.86 2.53 6.33
N HIS A 137 -11.68 3.38 5.73
CA HIS A 137 -11.29 4.72 5.33
C HIS A 137 -12.38 5.74 5.66
N ILE A 138 -11.95 6.99 5.79
CA ILE A 138 -12.82 8.15 6.03
C ILE A 138 -12.71 9.20 4.92
N PHE A 139 -11.88 8.92 3.92
CA PHE A 139 -11.61 9.76 2.78
C PHE A 139 -11.67 8.91 1.51
N CYS A 140 -12.20 9.49 0.45
CA CYS A 140 -12.44 8.82 -0.82
C CYS A 140 -12.14 9.76 -2.00
N PHE A 141 -12.13 9.19 -3.21
CA PHE A 141 -12.25 9.95 -4.45
C PHE A 141 -13.51 9.54 -5.20
N THR A 142 -14.13 10.48 -5.89
CA THR A 142 -15.31 10.22 -6.73
C THR A 142 -14.92 10.31 -8.21
N LYS A 143 -15.77 9.76 -9.09
CA LYS A 143 -15.61 9.93 -10.54
C LYS A 143 -15.69 11.39 -10.98
N GLU A 144 -16.49 12.19 -10.28
CA GLU A 144 -16.60 13.63 -10.51
C GLU A 144 -15.25 14.33 -10.23
N THR A 145 -14.65 14.09 -9.06
CA THR A 145 -13.32 14.62 -8.73
C THR A 145 -12.27 14.21 -9.77
N PHE A 146 -12.31 12.96 -10.24
CA PHE A 146 -11.38 12.49 -11.26
C PHE A 146 -11.58 13.19 -12.62
N ALA A 147 -12.82 13.46 -13.00
CA ALA A 147 -13.14 14.18 -14.23
C ALA A 147 -12.71 15.64 -14.16
N ASP A 148 -13.09 16.34 -13.10
CA ASP A 148 -12.87 17.78 -12.93
C ASP A 148 -11.39 18.16 -12.85
N HIS A 149 -10.57 17.26 -12.29
CA HIS A 149 -9.13 17.45 -12.15
C HIS A 149 -8.30 16.74 -13.23
N GLY A 150 -8.95 16.17 -14.27
CA GLY A 150 -8.27 15.53 -15.39
C GLY A 150 -7.50 14.26 -15.04
N LEU A 151 -7.79 13.65 -13.88
CA LEU A 151 -7.15 12.40 -13.41
C LEU A 151 -7.52 11.19 -14.26
N ASN A 152 -8.64 11.25 -14.98
CA ASN A 152 -9.01 10.23 -15.98
C ASN A 152 -7.97 10.05 -17.10
N ASN A 153 -7.09 11.02 -17.33
CA ASN A 153 -5.98 10.87 -18.27
C ASN A 153 -4.83 10.03 -17.72
N SER A 154 -4.72 9.92 -16.40
CA SER A 154 -3.66 9.21 -15.69
C SER A 154 -4.13 7.88 -15.12
N TRP A 155 -5.41 7.73 -14.79
CA TRP A 155 -5.96 6.57 -14.11
C TRP A 155 -7.21 6.03 -14.81
N ASN A 156 -7.22 4.72 -15.05
CA ASN A 156 -8.42 3.97 -15.39
C ASN A 156 -9.12 3.57 -14.09
N VAL A 157 -10.39 3.97 -13.95
CA VAL A 157 -11.26 3.50 -12.86
C VAL A 157 -11.80 2.11 -13.22
N LEU A 158 -11.58 1.14 -12.34
CA LEU A 158 -11.92 -0.27 -12.60
C LEU A 158 -13.11 -0.75 -11.77
N SER A 159 -13.35 -0.14 -10.61
CA SER A 159 -14.55 -0.36 -9.82
C SER A 159 -14.88 0.84 -8.95
N VAL A 160 -16.15 0.94 -8.61
CA VAL A 160 -16.70 1.87 -7.63
C VAL A 160 -17.39 1.09 -6.51
N ASN A 161 -17.78 1.82 -5.46
CA ASN A 161 -18.56 1.32 -4.34
C ASN A 161 -19.32 2.47 -3.67
N HIS A 162 -20.18 2.13 -2.71
CA HIS A 162 -20.96 3.10 -1.95
C HIS A 162 -20.65 2.99 -0.45
N ASP A 163 -20.44 4.13 0.20
CA ASP A 163 -20.17 4.22 1.63
C ASP A 163 -21.45 3.96 2.48
N TRP A 164 -21.38 4.05 3.81
CA TRP A 164 -22.54 3.85 4.67
C TRP A 164 -23.70 4.84 4.44
N ASN A 165 -23.41 6.01 3.86
CA ASN A 165 -24.41 7.03 3.53
C ASN A 165 -24.92 6.90 2.09
N GLY A 166 -24.41 5.94 1.32
CA GLY A 166 -24.76 5.75 -0.08
C GLY A 166 -24.00 6.71 -1.03
N ALA A 167 -22.92 7.35 -0.59
CA ALA A 167 -22.08 8.15 -1.46
C ALA A 167 -21.15 7.24 -2.28
N GLU A 168 -21.13 7.42 -3.61
CA GLU A 168 -20.27 6.67 -4.52
C GLU A 168 -18.79 7.08 -4.36
N PHE A 169 -17.89 6.10 -4.36
CA PHE A 169 -16.45 6.31 -4.38
C PHE A 169 -15.74 5.30 -5.30
N ILE A 170 -14.58 5.70 -5.82
CA ILE A 170 -13.69 4.86 -6.61
C ILE A 170 -12.97 3.88 -5.67
N SER A 171 -13.13 2.57 -5.92
CA SER A 171 -12.55 1.52 -5.09
C SER A 171 -11.34 0.84 -5.69
N THR A 172 -11.19 0.85 -7.02
CA THR A 172 -10.01 0.30 -7.71
C THR A 172 -9.61 1.15 -8.91
N VAL A 173 -8.30 1.39 -9.07
CA VAL A 173 -7.71 2.05 -10.24
C VAL A 173 -6.46 1.34 -10.73
N GLU A 174 -6.12 1.56 -12.00
CA GLU A 174 -4.78 1.33 -12.53
C GLU A 174 -4.32 2.53 -13.37
N HIS A 175 -3.02 2.81 -13.36
CA HIS A 175 -2.49 3.93 -14.12
C HIS A 175 -2.51 3.62 -15.63
N VAL A 176 -2.83 4.60 -16.47
CA VAL A 176 -2.96 4.39 -17.94
C VAL A 176 -1.62 3.95 -18.55
N LYS A 177 -0.53 4.66 -18.22
CA LYS A 177 0.82 4.41 -18.73
C LYS A 177 1.70 3.47 -17.89
N TYR A 178 1.86 3.74 -16.59
CA TYR A 178 2.79 3.03 -15.72
C TYR A 178 2.13 1.81 -15.04
N PRO A 179 2.91 0.81 -14.61
CA PRO A 179 2.39 -0.35 -13.87
C PRO A 179 2.09 0.01 -12.40
N PHE A 180 1.28 1.05 -12.19
CA PHE A 180 0.84 1.50 -10.87
C PHE A 180 -0.62 1.11 -10.67
N TYR A 181 -0.94 0.60 -9.49
CA TYR A 181 -2.24 0.04 -9.13
C TYR A 181 -2.68 0.60 -7.79
N GLY A 182 -3.98 0.82 -7.61
CA GLY A 182 -4.54 1.37 -6.37
C GLY A 182 -5.84 0.68 -6.00
N VAL A 183 -5.98 0.27 -4.74
CA VAL A 183 -7.23 -0.21 -4.14
C VAL A 183 -7.53 0.59 -2.88
N GLN A 184 -8.78 1.04 -2.73
CA GLN A 184 -9.20 1.78 -1.53
C GLN A 184 -9.45 0.84 -0.33
N PHE A 185 -9.88 -0.40 -0.61
CA PHE A 185 -10.07 -1.46 0.37
C PHE A 185 -8.76 -2.17 0.72
N HIS A 186 -8.80 -3.04 1.73
CA HIS A 186 -7.66 -3.77 2.28
C HIS A 186 -7.73 -5.28 1.99
N PRO A 187 -7.17 -5.76 0.86
CA PRO A 187 -7.15 -7.20 0.57
C PRO A 187 -6.32 -8.00 1.59
N GLU A 188 -5.28 -7.40 2.19
CA GLU A 188 -4.42 -8.08 3.16
C GLU A 188 -5.14 -8.43 4.47
N LYS A 189 -6.15 -7.64 4.86
CA LYS A 189 -6.87 -7.83 6.13
C LYS A 189 -7.63 -9.14 6.18
N VAL A 190 -8.20 -9.56 5.07
CA VAL A 190 -8.96 -10.82 4.96
C VAL A 190 -8.11 -12.03 5.29
N LEU A 191 -6.82 -11.99 4.91
CA LEU A 191 -5.91 -13.11 5.06
C LEU A 191 -5.24 -13.15 6.43
N TYR A 192 -4.98 -12.00 7.03
CA TYR A 192 -4.02 -11.90 8.14
C TYR A 192 -4.55 -11.19 9.39
N GLU A 193 -5.67 -10.47 9.32
CA GLU A 193 -6.15 -9.64 10.43
C GLU A 193 -7.40 -10.19 11.11
N PHE A 194 -7.21 -10.76 12.30
CA PHE A 194 -8.26 -11.46 13.07
C PHE A 194 -8.68 -10.72 14.34
N ILE A 195 -8.45 -9.40 14.40
CA ILE A 195 -8.91 -8.57 15.51
C ILE A 195 -10.46 -8.59 15.54
N PRO A 196 -11.09 -8.95 16.67
CA PRO A 196 -12.55 -9.08 16.75
C PRO A 196 -13.28 -7.75 16.55
N ASN A 197 -14.55 -7.82 16.17
CA ASN A 197 -15.45 -6.66 16.01
C ASN A 197 -14.99 -5.62 14.97
N ARG A 198 -14.27 -6.06 13.93
CA ARG A 198 -13.81 -5.21 12.83
C ARG A 198 -14.61 -5.35 11.53
N ASN A 199 -15.59 -6.26 11.48
CA ASN A 199 -16.39 -6.52 10.27
C ASN A 199 -15.53 -6.89 9.03
N ILE A 200 -14.49 -7.70 9.24
CA ILE A 200 -13.67 -8.26 8.18
C ILE A 200 -14.24 -9.63 7.80
N THR A 201 -14.56 -9.83 6.53
CA THR A 201 -15.07 -11.11 6.02
C THR A 201 -13.91 -12.09 5.82
N HIS A 202 -13.97 -13.25 6.46
CA HIS A 202 -12.96 -14.33 6.36
C HIS A 202 -13.51 -15.60 5.70
N THR A 203 -14.51 -15.49 4.81
CA THR A 203 -15.03 -16.64 4.07
C THR A 203 -14.00 -17.16 3.07
N SER A 204 -14.16 -18.40 2.58
CA SER A 204 -13.27 -18.95 1.55
C SER A 204 -13.26 -18.10 0.29
N GLN A 205 -14.40 -17.53 -0.10
CA GLN A 205 -14.50 -16.60 -1.23
C GLN A 205 -13.66 -15.33 -0.97
N ALA A 206 -13.73 -14.76 0.22
CA ALA A 206 -12.96 -13.58 0.55
C ALA A 206 -11.45 -13.85 0.50
N VAL A 207 -11.02 -15.03 0.98
CA VAL A 207 -9.63 -15.48 0.91
C VAL A 207 -9.17 -15.65 -0.54
N ILE A 208 -9.96 -16.32 -1.39
CA ILE A 208 -9.67 -16.50 -2.82
C ILE A 208 -9.54 -15.14 -3.53
N GLY A 209 -10.52 -14.25 -3.33
CA GLY A 209 -10.48 -12.91 -3.90
C GLY A 209 -9.26 -12.11 -3.41
N SER A 210 -8.96 -12.13 -2.11
CA SER A 210 -7.84 -11.36 -1.56
C SER A 210 -6.48 -11.87 -2.04
N GLN A 211 -6.31 -13.18 -2.18
CA GLN A 211 -5.08 -13.79 -2.69
C GLN A 211 -4.78 -13.37 -4.14
N TYR A 212 -5.81 -13.16 -4.96
CA TYR A 212 -5.66 -12.73 -6.35
C TYR A 212 -4.82 -11.46 -6.50
N PHE A 213 -5.04 -10.45 -5.65
CA PHE A 213 -4.29 -9.19 -5.72
C PHE A 213 -2.80 -9.38 -5.42
N ALA A 214 -2.47 -10.25 -4.46
CA ALA A 214 -1.09 -10.58 -4.14
C ALA A 214 -0.43 -11.32 -5.33
N ASP A 215 -1.12 -12.30 -5.91
CA ASP A 215 -0.61 -13.07 -7.06
C ASP A 215 -0.38 -12.17 -8.27
N PHE A 216 -1.34 -11.29 -8.57
CA PHE A 216 -1.23 -10.30 -9.62
C PHE A 216 0.00 -9.40 -9.42
N PHE A 217 0.13 -8.77 -8.25
CA PHE A 217 1.19 -7.79 -8.04
C PHE A 217 2.59 -8.44 -8.00
N VAL A 218 2.70 -9.68 -7.51
CA VAL A 218 3.97 -10.43 -7.61
C VAL A 218 4.28 -10.77 -9.07
N ASN A 219 3.29 -11.09 -9.89
CA ASN A 219 3.50 -11.28 -11.33
C ASN A 219 3.97 -10.00 -12.02
N GLU A 220 3.47 -8.83 -11.61
CA GLU A 220 3.99 -7.53 -12.07
C GLU A 220 5.45 -7.34 -11.67
N ALA A 221 5.81 -7.64 -10.41
CA ALA A 221 7.18 -7.51 -9.93
C ALA A 221 8.16 -8.45 -10.65
N ARG A 222 7.71 -9.63 -11.12
CA ARG A 222 8.54 -10.56 -11.92
C ARG A 222 8.95 -10.00 -13.29
N LYS A 223 8.34 -8.89 -13.75
CA LYS A 223 8.62 -8.29 -15.07
C LYS A 223 9.90 -7.43 -15.10
N ASN A 224 10.54 -7.15 -13.97
CA ASN A 224 11.90 -6.61 -13.94
C ASN A 224 12.92 -7.58 -13.37
N ARG A 225 14.19 -7.30 -13.66
CA ARG A 225 15.35 -8.14 -13.32
C ARG A 225 16.28 -7.47 -12.31
N ASN A 226 15.79 -6.46 -11.58
CA ASN A 226 16.53 -5.82 -10.51
C ASN A 226 16.96 -6.87 -9.48
N ASN A 227 18.14 -6.69 -8.92
CA ASN A 227 18.71 -7.58 -7.92
C ASN A 227 19.73 -6.82 -7.06
N PHE A 228 19.95 -7.32 -5.84
CA PHE A 228 21.02 -6.85 -4.97
C PHE A 228 22.38 -7.25 -5.53
N ALA A 229 23.43 -6.47 -5.24
CA ALA A 229 24.75 -6.72 -5.81
C ALA A 229 25.35 -8.06 -5.34
N ASN A 230 24.98 -8.50 -4.14
CA ASN A 230 25.37 -9.79 -3.59
C ASN A 230 24.38 -10.27 -2.53
N ARG A 231 24.52 -11.54 -2.15
CA ARG A 231 23.63 -12.20 -1.18
C ARG A 231 23.72 -11.61 0.23
N THR A 232 24.88 -11.12 0.65
CA THR A 232 25.04 -10.51 1.99
C THR A 232 24.23 -9.24 2.10
N GLU A 233 24.30 -8.38 1.09
CA GLU A 233 23.50 -7.15 1.00
C GLU A 233 22.00 -7.48 1.02
N GLU A 234 21.57 -8.44 0.20
CA GLU A 234 20.18 -8.90 0.17
C GLU A 234 19.69 -9.39 1.53
N ILE A 235 20.49 -10.26 2.19
CA ILE A 235 20.15 -10.79 3.50
C ILE A 235 19.95 -9.67 4.51
N ASN A 236 20.81 -8.65 4.53
CA ASN A 236 20.71 -7.54 5.48
C ASN A 236 19.48 -6.65 5.25
N GLU A 237 18.93 -6.67 4.04
CA GLU A 237 17.83 -5.79 3.62
C GLU A 237 16.45 -6.47 3.71
N LEU A 238 16.41 -7.75 4.08
CA LEU A 238 15.21 -8.58 4.19
C LEU A 238 14.42 -8.35 5.49
N ILE A 239 13.11 -8.57 5.44
CA ILE A 239 12.21 -8.46 6.60
C ILE A 239 12.52 -9.51 7.68
N TYR A 240 13.18 -10.61 7.31
CA TYR A 240 13.54 -11.70 8.22
C TYR A 240 14.52 -11.30 9.33
N ASN A 241 15.17 -10.13 9.23
CA ASN A 241 16.03 -9.60 10.29
C ASN A 241 15.26 -8.91 11.42
N TYR A 242 13.95 -8.76 11.28
CA TYR A 242 13.11 -8.02 12.22
C TYR A 242 12.09 -8.97 12.86
N GLN A 243 11.66 -8.62 14.07
CA GLN A 243 10.62 -9.35 14.80
C GLN A 243 9.39 -8.45 14.97
N PRO A 244 8.18 -8.93 14.63
CA PRO A 244 6.97 -8.16 14.87
C PRO A 244 6.53 -8.29 16.33
N GLU A 245 5.85 -7.26 16.83
CA GLU A 245 5.21 -7.27 18.14
C GLU A 245 3.73 -7.68 18.03
N TYR A 246 3.22 -8.39 19.04
CA TYR A 246 1.79 -8.75 19.13
C TYR A 246 0.96 -7.55 19.61
N THR A 247 0.74 -6.60 18.72
CA THR A 247 0.03 -5.35 19.01
C THR A 247 -1.47 -5.52 19.21
N GLY A 248 -2.05 -6.61 18.72
CA GLY A 248 -3.48 -6.92 18.90
C GLY A 248 -3.86 -7.01 20.39
N ALA A 249 -2.99 -7.57 21.23
CA ALA A 249 -3.19 -7.61 22.68
C ALA A 249 -3.17 -6.23 23.34
N LEU A 250 -2.60 -5.22 22.68
CA LEU A 250 -2.49 -3.85 23.16
C LEU A 250 -3.63 -2.96 22.63
N GLY A 251 -4.65 -3.53 21.98
CA GLY A 251 -5.80 -2.81 21.43
C GLY A 251 -5.57 -2.27 20.01
N SER A 252 -4.50 -2.68 19.33
CA SER A 252 -4.28 -2.32 17.93
C SER A 252 -5.37 -2.90 17.01
N ALA A 253 -5.56 -2.26 15.86
CA ALA A 253 -6.38 -2.81 14.77
C ALA A 253 -5.64 -3.90 13.97
N PHE A 254 -4.41 -4.24 14.36
CA PHE A 254 -3.57 -5.26 13.73
C PHE A 254 -3.14 -6.29 14.74
N VAL A 255 -3.15 -7.56 14.34
CA VAL A 255 -2.63 -8.67 15.14
C VAL A 255 -1.16 -8.41 15.43
N GLN A 256 -0.35 -8.15 14.41
CA GLN A 256 1.09 -7.94 14.53
C GLN A 256 1.58 -6.71 13.77
N GLN A 257 2.61 -6.04 14.31
CA GLN A 257 3.26 -4.90 13.66
C GLN A 257 4.78 -4.97 13.86
N TYR A 258 5.57 -4.63 12.83
CA TYR A 258 7.02 -4.48 12.95
C TYR A 258 7.42 -3.08 13.38
N LEU A 259 8.02 -2.91 14.56
CA LEU A 259 8.48 -1.61 15.04
C LEU A 259 9.97 -1.36 14.78
N PHE A 260 10.32 -0.15 14.36
CA PHE A 260 11.65 0.29 13.96
C PHE A 260 12.00 1.61 14.66
N GLU A 261 13.25 1.77 15.08
CA GLU A 261 13.68 2.98 15.78
C GLU A 261 13.64 4.22 14.87
N ALA A 262 13.27 5.36 15.46
CA ALA A 262 13.34 6.64 14.77
C ALA A 262 14.79 7.12 14.72
N HIS A 263 15.24 7.52 13.53
CA HIS A 263 16.52 8.21 13.39
C HIS A 263 16.33 9.64 13.92
N ILE A 264 16.77 9.91 15.15
CA ILE A 264 16.87 11.30 15.62
C ILE A 264 18.19 11.83 15.08
N SER A 265 18.15 12.70 14.07
CA SER A 265 19.31 13.53 13.74
C SER A 265 19.52 14.49 14.91
N THR A 266 20.42 14.13 15.81
CA THR A 266 20.84 15.02 16.91
C THR A 266 21.69 16.16 16.34
N SER A 267 21.03 17.15 15.74
CA SER A 267 21.61 18.49 15.59
C SER A 267 21.29 19.28 16.86
N THR A 268 21.93 18.94 17.98
CA THR A 268 22.20 19.88 19.08
C THR A 268 23.25 19.30 20.01
N ARG A 269 24.45 19.86 19.92
CA ARG A 269 25.42 19.91 21.02
C ARG A 269 24.80 20.78 22.12
N THR A 270 24.32 20.19 23.20
CA THR A 270 24.28 20.85 24.53
C THR A 270 24.12 19.83 25.64
N THR A 271 24.93 20.05 26.67
CA THR A 271 25.06 19.34 27.93
C THR A 271 23.81 19.38 28.80
N GLY A 272 23.52 18.29 29.50
CA GLY A 272 23.00 18.35 30.87
C GLY A 272 21.52 18.06 31.10
N THR A 273 21.31 17.14 32.03
CA THR A 273 20.14 16.89 32.89
C THR A 273 18.91 16.21 32.30
N ALA A 274 18.61 15.06 32.91
CA ALA A 274 17.41 14.27 32.71
C ALA A 274 16.17 15.02 33.22
N SER A 275 15.13 15.06 32.41
CA SER A 275 13.76 15.22 32.89
C SER A 275 12.81 14.36 32.05
N THR A 276 12.03 13.57 32.75
CA THR A 276 10.87 12.81 32.29
C THR A 276 9.93 13.66 31.43
N ALA A 277 9.65 13.23 30.20
CA ALA A 277 8.58 13.78 29.38
C ALA A 277 7.77 12.64 28.77
N GLY A 278 6.50 12.55 29.18
CA GLY A 278 5.54 11.58 28.68
C GLY A 278 5.30 11.76 27.19
N ALA A 279 5.38 10.66 26.45
CA ALA A 279 5.08 10.65 25.03
C ALA A 279 3.57 10.45 24.85
N ILE A 280 2.91 11.46 24.28
CA ILE A 280 1.54 11.35 23.76
C ILE A 280 1.60 10.44 22.53
N LEU A 281 1.11 9.21 22.68
CA LEU A 281 1.05 8.22 21.60
C LEU A 281 -0.09 8.55 20.62
N THR A 282 0.26 8.90 19.39
CA THR A 282 -0.68 8.90 18.26
C THR A 282 -0.39 7.67 17.39
N HIS A 283 -1.38 6.77 17.29
CA HIS A 283 -1.27 5.44 16.69
C HIS A 283 -1.64 5.45 15.20
N CYS A 284 -0.82 4.84 14.33
CA CYS A 284 -1.20 4.40 12.97
C CYS A 284 -0.09 3.61 12.24
N LEU A 285 -0.18 2.35 11.74
CA LEU A 285 -1.02 1.13 11.90
C LEU A 285 -0.80 0.31 10.59
N LEU A 286 -0.33 -0.96 10.59
CA LEU A 286 -0.28 -1.84 9.37
C LEU A 286 0.02 -3.35 9.57
N ALA A 287 -0.57 -4.17 8.69
CA ALA A 287 -0.59 -5.64 8.60
C ALA A 287 0.53 -6.20 7.70
N LEU A 288 0.98 -7.42 7.99
CA LEU A 288 1.95 -8.17 7.19
C LEU A 288 1.36 -8.67 5.85
N ILE A 289 2.16 -8.57 4.79
CA ILE A 289 2.07 -9.43 3.61
C ILE A 289 3.29 -10.35 3.64
N THR A 290 3.11 -11.59 4.08
CA THR A 290 4.13 -12.64 3.99
C THR A 290 4.04 -13.26 2.59
N LEU A 291 4.71 -12.64 1.62
CA LEU A 291 4.92 -13.30 0.34
C LEU A 291 6.05 -14.32 0.50
N PHE A 292 5.71 -15.61 0.41
CA PHE A 292 6.67 -16.67 0.18
C PHE A 292 7.45 -16.37 -1.10
N ILE A 293 8.69 -15.90 -0.98
CA ILE A 293 9.65 -15.94 -2.09
C ILE A 293 10.32 -17.32 -2.03
N LEU A 294 9.82 -18.19 -2.88
CA LEU A 294 10.45 -19.42 -3.34
C LEU A 294 11.78 -19.09 -4.04
N ASP A 295 12.80 -18.74 -3.27
CA ASP A 295 14.18 -18.71 -3.75
C ASP A 295 14.84 -20.10 -3.66
N ALA A 296 14.08 -21.11 -3.20
CA ALA A 296 14.55 -22.48 -3.02
C ALA A 296 14.32 -23.41 -4.23
N TRP A 297 13.65 -22.97 -5.30
CA TRP A 297 13.32 -23.85 -6.45
C TRP A 297 13.94 -23.41 -7.78
N ARG A 298 15.09 -22.73 -7.75
CA ARG A 298 15.92 -22.50 -8.97
C ARG A 298 16.82 -23.69 -9.36
N ARG A 299 16.68 -24.84 -8.71
CA ARG A 299 17.34 -26.10 -9.09
C ARG A 299 16.50 -27.34 -8.72
N VAL A 300 15.40 -27.57 -9.44
CA VAL A 300 15.03 -28.86 -10.07
C VAL A 300 14.17 -28.51 -11.28
#